data_AF-A0A3Q7U1P5-F1
#
_entry.id   AF-A0A3Q7U1P5-F1
#
_cell.length_a   1.000
_cell.length_b   1.000
_cell.length_c   1.000
_cell.angle_alpha   90.00
_cell.angle_beta   90.00
_cell.angle_gamma   90.00
#
_symmetry.space_group_name_H-M   'P 1'
#
loop_
_entity.id
_entity.type
_entity.pdbx_description
1 polymer ?
#
loop_
_entity_poly.entity_id
_entity_poly.type
_entity_poly.pdbx_seq_one_letter_code
_entity_poly.pdbx_strand_id
1 'polypeptide(L)'
;MSEVPCKKRDDYLEWPEYFMAVAFLAAQRSKDPNSQVGACIVNAENKIVGIGYNGMPNGCSDDHLPWERTAASKLDTKYPYVCHAELNAIMNKNSADVKGCTMYVALFPCNECAKLIIQAGIKEVIFMSDKYHDSDEMTAARLLFDMAGVAFRKFTPKCSKIVIDFDSINNMPSQKLQ
;
A
#
# COMPACT_ATOMS: atom_id res chain seq x y z
N MET A 1 18.93 46.37 0.50
CA MET A 1 18.77 44.93 0.78
C MET A 1 17.78 44.40 -0.23
N SER A 2 18.20 43.58 -1.18
CA SER A 2 17.29 42.97 -2.16
C SER A 2 16.43 41.93 -1.44
N GLU A 3 15.14 42.18 -1.33
CA GLU A 3 14.16 41.19 -0.86
C GLU A 3 14.23 39.99 -1.79
N VAL A 4 14.68 38.83 -1.26
CA VAL A 4 14.58 37.57 -1.98
C VAL A 4 13.08 37.20 -2.00
N PRO A 5 12.44 37.09 -3.17
CA PRO A 5 11.01 36.79 -3.23
C PRO A 5 10.74 35.42 -2.60
N CYS A 6 9.81 35.37 -1.65
CA CYS A 6 9.34 34.10 -1.09
C CYS A 6 8.67 33.29 -2.20
N LYS A 7 9.26 32.14 -2.55
CA LYS A 7 8.73 31.20 -3.55
C LYS A 7 8.35 29.89 -2.88
N LYS A 8 7.32 29.23 -3.42
CA LYS A 8 6.99 27.86 -3.03
C LYS A 8 8.18 26.93 -3.32
N ARG A 9 8.26 25.86 -2.54
CA ARG A 9 9.20 24.77 -2.77
C ARG A 9 8.90 24.06 -4.09
N ASP A 10 9.93 23.60 -4.80
CA ASP A 10 9.81 22.78 -6.00
C ASP A 10 10.10 21.28 -5.77
N ASP A 11 10.81 20.92 -4.69
CA ASP A 11 11.11 19.55 -4.26
C ASP A 11 10.11 19.01 -3.20
N TYR A 12 8.83 19.38 -3.31
CA TYR A 12 7.78 18.77 -2.49
C TYR A 12 7.36 17.42 -3.07
N LEU A 13 6.81 16.55 -2.22
CA LEU A 13 6.36 15.24 -2.65
C LEU A 13 5.02 15.36 -3.40
N GLU A 14 4.95 14.81 -4.61
CA GLU A 14 3.72 14.74 -5.38
C GLU A 14 2.79 13.65 -4.86
N TRP A 15 1.50 13.75 -5.20
CA TRP A 15 0.45 12.86 -4.70
C TRP A 15 0.72 11.38 -4.95
N PRO A 16 1.09 10.91 -6.15
CA PRO A 16 1.32 9.50 -6.39
C PRO A 16 2.46 8.93 -5.52
N GLU A 17 3.58 9.66 -5.41
CA GLU A 17 4.69 9.32 -4.53
C GLU A 17 4.26 9.30 -3.06
N TYR A 18 3.47 10.29 -2.62
CA TYR A 18 2.95 10.35 -1.27
C TYR A 18 2.07 9.14 -0.94
N PHE A 19 1.11 8.79 -1.78
CA PHE A 19 0.21 7.66 -1.52
C PHE A 19 0.94 6.31 -1.55
N MET A 20 1.88 6.13 -2.48
CA MET A 20 2.74 4.96 -2.48
C MET A 20 3.63 4.93 -1.23
N ALA A 21 4.18 6.07 -0.80
CA ALA A 21 4.97 6.16 0.43
C ALA A 21 4.15 5.81 1.67
N VAL A 22 2.87 6.22 1.75
CA VAL A 22 1.95 5.82 2.82
C VAL A 22 1.76 4.31 2.83
N ALA A 23 1.57 3.67 1.66
CA ALA A 23 1.48 2.22 1.58
C ALA A 23 2.75 1.52 2.10
N PHE A 24 3.94 2.01 1.72
CA PHE A 24 5.22 1.48 2.23
C PHE A 24 5.45 1.76 3.72
N LEU A 25 5.01 2.91 4.23
CA LEU A 25 5.09 3.23 5.66
C LEU A 25 4.14 2.35 6.47
N ALA A 26 2.93 2.10 5.97
CA ALA A 26 1.98 1.18 6.57
C ALA A 26 2.52 -0.25 6.64
N ALA A 27 3.24 -0.70 5.61
CA ALA A 27 3.89 -2.02 5.59
C ALA A 27 4.81 -2.23 6.80
N GLN A 28 5.49 -1.18 7.29
CA GLN A 28 6.36 -1.25 8.47
C GLN A 28 5.63 -1.57 9.78
N ARG A 29 4.29 -1.57 9.79
CA ARG A 29 3.49 -2.06 10.93
C ARG A 29 3.27 -3.57 10.94
N SER A 30 3.56 -4.26 9.83
CA SER A 30 3.43 -5.72 9.74
C SER A 30 4.45 -6.40 10.64
N LYS A 31 4.01 -7.44 11.38
CA LYS A 31 4.88 -8.30 12.19
C LYS A 31 5.37 -9.54 11.45
N ASP A 32 4.95 -9.74 10.20
CA ASP A 32 5.40 -10.85 9.38
C ASP A 32 6.92 -10.74 9.16
N PRO A 33 7.73 -11.73 9.56
CA PRO A 33 9.19 -11.65 9.45
C PRO A 33 9.69 -11.84 8.01
N ASN A 34 8.84 -12.32 7.10
CA ASN A 34 9.25 -12.68 5.74
C ASN A 34 8.82 -11.65 4.69
N SER A 35 7.64 -11.05 4.88
CA SER A 35 7.02 -10.19 3.87
C SER A 35 6.20 -9.09 4.53
N GLN A 36 6.56 -7.84 4.29
CA GLN A 36 5.81 -6.68 4.74
C GLN A 36 5.20 -5.98 3.52
N VAL A 37 3.88 -6.04 3.41
CA VAL A 37 3.10 -5.40 2.34
C VAL A 37 2.15 -4.41 2.98
N GLY A 38 2.02 -3.25 2.35
CA GLY A 38 1.05 -2.24 2.73
C GLY A 38 0.23 -1.76 1.54
N ALA A 39 -0.95 -1.26 1.85
CA ALA A 39 -1.93 -0.76 0.89
C ALA A 39 -2.57 0.54 1.42
N CYS A 40 -2.88 1.46 0.51
CA CYS A 40 -3.49 2.76 0.77
C CYS A 40 -4.60 3.00 -0.25
N ILE A 41 -5.82 3.27 0.21
CA ILE A 41 -6.99 3.54 -0.64
C ILE A 41 -7.26 5.04 -0.61
N VAL A 42 -7.41 5.63 -1.80
CA VAL A 42 -7.54 7.06 -1.99
C VAL A 42 -8.76 7.35 -2.86
N ASN A 43 -9.56 8.34 -2.49
CA ASN A 43 -10.72 8.76 -3.26
C ASN A 43 -10.37 9.80 -4.35
N ALA A 44 -11.35 10.18 -5.18
CA ALA A 44 -11.17 11.14 -6.27
C ALA A 44 -10.74 12.55 -5.82
N GLU A 45 -10.88 12.87 -4.54
CA GLU A 45 -10.48 14.15 -3.93
C GLU A 45 -9.09 14.07 -3.28
N ASN A 46 -8.29 13.04 -3.58
CA ASN A 46 -6.97 12.80 -3.00
C ASN A 46 -7.00 12.64 -1.46
N LYS A 47 -8.11 12.14 -0.91
CA LYS A 47 -8.23 11.81 0.53
C LYS A 47 -7.97 10.33 0.73
N ILE A 48 -7.12 10.01 1.70
CA ILE A 48 -6.89 8.64 2.13
C ILE A 48 -8.14 8.17 2.90
N VAL A 49 -8.78 7.12 2.39
CA VAL A 49 -10.02 6.56 2.94
C VAL A 49 -9.84 5.16 3.52
N GLY A 50 -8.67 4.55 3.37
CA GLY A 50 -8.34 3.26 3.98
C GLY A 50 -6.84 2.98 3.94
N ILE A 51 -6.30 2.37 4.99
CA ILE A 51 -4.90 1.96 5.09
C ILE A 51 -4.86 0.54 5.67
N GLY A 52 -4.00 -0.30 5.09
CA GLY A 52 -3.83 -1.68 5.54
C GLY A 52 -2.39 -2.16 5.38
N TYR A 53 -2.07 -3.20 6.15
CA TYR A 53 -0.84 -3.98 6.04
C TYR A 53 -1.16 -5.44 6.36
N ASN A 54 -0.32 -6.38 5.96
CA ASN A 54 -0.57 -7.80 6.25
C ASN A 54 -0.34 -8.13 7.74
N GLY A 55 -1.26 -8.89 8.33
CA GLY A 55 -1.29 -9.19 9.76
C GLY A 55 -2.34 -10.24 10.12
N MET A 56 -2.33 -10.75 11.35
CA MET A 56 -3.39 -11.65 11.82
C MET A 56 -4.72 -10.88 12.03
N PRO A 57 -5.87 -11.58 12.06
CA PRO A 57 -7.18 -10.94 12.25
C PRO A 57 -7.29 -10.20 13.59
N ASN A 58 -8.23 -9.26 13.69
CA ASN A 58 -8.49 -8.52 14.93
C ASN A 58 -8.80 -9.47 16.10
N GLY A 59 -8.08 -9.29 17.21
CA GLY A 59 -8.22 -10.13 18.40
C GLY A 59 -7.43 -11.43 18.37
N CYS A 60 -6.79 -11.77 17.25
CA CYS A 60 -5.89 -12.91 17.13
C CYS A 60 -4.44 -12.46 17.37
N SER A 61 -3.80 -12.97 18.42
CA SER A 61 -2.42 -12.58 18.74
C SER A 61 -1.43 -13.12 17.71
N ASP A 62 -0.56 -12.24 17.20
CA ASP A 62 0.59 -12.59 16.37
C ASP A 62 1.64 -13.44 17.11
N ASP A 63 1.55 -13.55 18.45
CA ASP A 63 2.46 -14.36 19.27
C ASP A 63 1.99 -15.81 19.41
N HIS A 64 0.72 -16.10 19.11
CA HIS A 64 0.11 -17.43 19.23
C HIS A 64 -0.14 -18.10 17.89
N LEU A 65 -0.16 -17.33 16.78
CA LEU A 65 -0.35 -17.86 15.44
C LEU A 65 0.99 -17.93 14.69
N PRO A 66 1.20 -18.98 13.86
CA PRO A 66 2.46 -19.19 13.19
C PRO A 66 2.72 -18.16 12.08
N TRP A 67 3.99 -17.78 11.92
CA TRP A 67 4.49 -16.94 10.82
C TRP A 67 5.21 -17.75 9.73
N GLU A 68 5.34 -19.04 9.96
CA GLU A 68 6.13 -19.99 9.20
C GLU A 68 5.48 -20.22 7.83
N ARG A 69 6.32 -20.38 6.81
CA ARG A 69 5.87 -20.61 5.43
C ARG A 69 5.81 -22.09 5.06
N THR A 70 6.43 -22.94 5.87
CA THR A 70 6.55 -24.39 5.61
C THR A 70 6.47 -25.12 6.93
N ALA A 71 5.58 -26.10 7.01
CA ALA A 71 5.42 -26.98 8.16
C ALA A 71 4.80 -28.30 7.71
N ALA A 72 4.77 -29.29 8.61
CA ALA A 72 4.17 -30.59 8.32
C ALA A 72 2.65 -30.49 8.11
N SER A 73 1.98 -29.63 8.88
CA SER A 73 0.57 -29.29 8.68
C SER A 73 0.43 -27.88 8.11
N LYS A 74 -0.54 -27.68 7.22
CA LYS A 74 -0.90 -26.34 6.72
C LYS A 74 -1.36 -25.42 7.86
N LEU A 75 -1.97 -25.98 8.91
CA LEU A 75 -2.41 -25.24 10.10
C LEU A 75 -1.25 -24.68 10.93
N ASP A 76 -0.03 -25.18 10.72
CA ASP A 76 1.18 -24.69 11.39
C ASP A 76 1.91 -23.65 10.51
N THR A 77 1.25 -23.13 9.47
CA THR A 77 1.79 -22.07 8.60
C THR A 77 0.94 -20.81 8.70
N LYS A 78 1.48 -19.66 8.28
CA LYS A 78 0.74 -18.39 8.30
C LYS A 78 -0.48 -18.34 7.36
N TYR A 79 -0.46 -19.12 6.28
CA TYR A 79 -1.36 -18.94 5.13
C TYR A 79 -2.87 -19.07 5.45
N PRO A 80 -3.33 -19.93 6.37
CA PRO A 80 -4.75 -19.99 6.74
C PRO A 80 -5.23 -18.78 7.54
N TYR A 81 -4.33 -18.03 8.18
CA TYR A 81 -4.68 -17.04 9.20
C TYR A 81 -4.39 -15.60 8.76
N VAL A 82 -3.31 -15.39 8.01
CA VAL A 82 -2.85 -14.05 7.65
C VAL A 82 -3.86 -13.34 6.76
N CYS A 83 -4.22 -12.11 7.14
CA CYS A 83 -4.95 -11.19 6.29
C CYS A 83 -3.96 -10.35 5.47
N HIS A 84 -4.22 -10.21 4.17
CA HIS A 84 -3.42 -9.39 3.27
C HIS A 84 -3.68 -7.88 3.47
N ALA A 85 -2.75 -7.06 2.99
CA ALA A 85 -2.80 -5.61 3.15
C ALA A 85 -4.04 -4.99 2.48
N GLU A 86 -4.41 -5.49 1.32
CA GLU A 86 -5.53 -5.04 0.49
C GLU A 86 -6.87 -5.29 1.20
N LEU A 87 -7.04 -6.50 1.76
CA LEU A 87 -8.18 -6.85 2.60
C LEU A 87 -8.29 -5.89 3.78
N ASN A 88 -7.19 -5.75 4.53
CA ASN A 88 -7.18 -4.88 5.71
C ASN A 88 -7.44 -3.42 5.34
N ALA A 89 -6.95 -2.91 4.21
CA ALA A 89 -7.21 -1.54 3.78
C ALA A 89 -8.70 -1.31 3.46
N ILE A 90 -9.38 -2.28 2.81
CA ILE A 90 -10.82 -2.22 2.52
C ILE A 90 -11.65 -2.28 3.80
N MET A 91 -11.24 -3.12 4.76
CA MET A 91 -11.95 -3.31 6.03
C MET A 91 -11.72 -2.15 7.01
N ASN A 92 -10.55 -1.53 6.98
CA ASN A 92 -10.18 -0.39 7.83
C ASN A 92 -10.66 0.97 7.28
N LYS A 93 -11.51 0.98 6.25
CA LYS A 93 -11.97 2.23 5.66
C LYS A 93 -12.63 3.15 6.69
N ASN A 94 -12.36 4.45 6.59
CA ASN A 94 -13.00 5.49 7.40
C ASN A 94 -14.15 6.20 6.65
N SER A 95 -14.60 5.59 5.55
CA SER A 95 -15.70 6.03 4.69
C SER A 95 -16.81 4.97 4.65
N ALA A 96 -18.01 5.37 4.21
CA ALA A 96 -19.14 4.44 4.05
C ALA A 96 -18.82 3.31 3.06
N ASP A 97 -18.16 3.65 1.95
CA ASP A 97 -17.62 2.71 0.98
C ASP A 97 -16.32 3.25 0.34
N VAL A 98 -15.70 2.42 -0.50
CA VAL A 98 -14.50 2.77 -1.29
C VAL A 98 -14.78 2.66 -2.79
N LYS A 99 -16.04 2.83 -3.19
CA LYS A 99 -16.43 2.75 -4.61
C LYS A 99 -15.80 3.92 -5.36
N GLY A 100 -15.30 3.64 -6.57
CA GLY A 100 -14.64 4.66 -7.39
C GLY A 100 -13.24 5.06 -6.91
N CYS A 101 -12.74 4.48 -5.81
CA CYS A 101 -11.41 4.80 -5.28
C CYS A 101 -10.28 4.12 -6.07
N THR A 102 -9.06 4.58 -5.82
CA THR A 102 -7.80 3.99 -6.30
C THR A 102 -7.05 3.37 -5.13
N MET A 103 -6.53 2.15 -5.30
CA MET A 103 -5.66 1.49 -4.33
C MET A 103 -4.20 1.59 -4.76
N TYR A 104 -3.35 2.15 -3.91
CA TYR A 104 -1.90 2.07 -3.99
C TYR A 104 -1.42 0.89 -3.15
N VAL A 105 -0.61 0.00 -3.71
CA VAL A 105 -0.16 -1.22 -3.02
C VAL A 105 1.30 -1.55 -3.33
N ALA A 106 2.04 -2.05 -2.34
CA ALA A 106 3.46 -2.35 -2.50
C ALA A 106 3.73 -3.53 -3.47
N LEU A 107 2.81 -4.51 -3.54
CA LEU A 107 2.91 -5.72 -4.36
C LEU A 107 1.59 -5.94 -5.13
N PHE A 108 1.66 -6.44 -6.36
CA PHE A 108 0.47 -6.75 -7.16
C PHE A 108 -0.47 -7.69 -6.39
N PRO A 109 -1.79 -7.41 -6.34
CA PRO A 109 -2.73 -8.20 -5.54
C PRO A 109 -2.90 -9.62 -6.06
N CYS A 110 -2.99 -10.60 -5.14
CA CYS A 110 -3.38 -11.96 -5.51
C CYS A 110 -4.85 -12.01 -5.95
N ASN A 111 -5.27 -13.13 -6.57
CA ASN A 111 -6.63 -13.34 -7.06
C ASN A 111 -7.71 -13.17 -5.96
N GLU A 112 -7.46 -13.59 -4.71
CA GLU A 112 -8.41 -13.39 -3.62
C GLU A 112 -8.58 -11.92 -3.25
N CYS A 113 -7.47 -11.16 -3.23
CA CYS A 113 -7.53 -9.71 -3.02
C CYS A 113 -8.18 -8.99 -4.21
N ALA A 114 -7.93 -9.46 -5.44
CA ALA A 114 -8.59 -8.93 -6.65
C ALA A 114 -10.12 -9.05 -6.55
N LYS A 115 -10.65 -10.20 -6.11
CA LYS A 115 -12.09 -10.37 -5.86
C LYS A 115 -12.62 -9.32 -4.87
N LEU A 116 -11.92 -9.09 -3.76
CA LEU A 116 -12.33 -8.11 -2.75
C LEU A 116 -12.30 -6.68 -3.30
N ILE A 117 -11.25 -6.31 -4.04
CA ILE A 117 -11.08 -5.00 -4.68
C ILE A 117 -12.24 -4.73 -5.66
N ILE A 118 -12.57 -5.72 -6.51
CA ILE A 118 -13.67 -5.64 -7.46
C ILE A 118 -15.01 -5.45 -6.74
N GLN A 119 -15.30 -6.31 -5.76
CA GLN A 119 -16.58 -6.27 -5.03
C GLN A 119 -16.73 -5.01 -4.17
N ALA A 120 -15.62 -4.44 -3.70
CA ALA A 120 -15.60 -3.16 -2.99
C ALA A 120 -15.86 -1.94 -3.92
N GLY A 121 -15.77 -2.15 -5.23
CA GLY A 121 -16.02 -1.13 -6.25
C GLY A 121 -14.84 -0.19 -6.52
N ILE A 122 -13.62 -0.57 -6.12
CA ILE A 122 -12.38 0.13 -6.46
C ILE A 122 -12.17 0.08 -7.97
N LYS A 123 -11.69 1.17 -8.57
CA LYS A 123 -11.59 1.33 -10.04
C LYS A 123 -10.17 1.31 -10.58
N GLU A 124 -9.17 1.52 -9.74
CA GLU A 124 -7.77 1.48 -10.15
C GLU A 124 -6.88 0.86 -9.07
N VAL A 125 -5.91 0.05 -9.47
CA VAL A 125 -4.83 -0.49 -8.64
C VAL A 125 -3.48 0.00 -9.17
N ILE A 126 -2.75 0.73 -8.35
CA ILE A 126 -1.40 1.20 -8.64
C ILE A 126 -0.43 0.40 -7.77
N PHE A 127 0.41 -0.42 -8.39
CA PHE A 127 1.30 -1.34 -7.67
C PHE A 127 2.77 -1.02 -7.91
N MET A 128 3.63 -1.15 -6.89
CA MET A 128 5.08 -0.95 -7.06
C MET A 128 5.78 -2.19 -7.66
N SER A 129 5.53 -3.36 -7.09
CA SER A 129 6.18 -4.61 -7.50
C SER A 129 5.19 -5.57 -8.14
N ASP A 130 5.65 -6.27 -9.18
CA ASP A 130 4.95 -7.40 -9.80
C ASP A 130 5.91 -8.58 -9.94
N LYS A 131 6.67 -8.86 -8.87
CA LYS A 131 7.72 -9.88 -8.86
C LYS A 131 7.20 -11.32 -9.00
N TYR A 132 5.89 -11.54 -8.87
CA TYR A 132 5.22 -12.83 -9.05
C TYR A 132 4.33 -12.83 -10.29
N HIS A 133 4.65 -12.01 -11.29
CA HIS A 133 3.86 -11.82 -12.50
C HIS A 133 3.37 -13.14 -13.09
N ASP A 134 4.27 -14.10 -13.28
CA ASP A 134 3.99 -15.38 -13.97
C ASP A 134 3.28 -16.44 -13.11
N SER A 135 2.92 -16.12 -11.86
CA SER A 135 2.16 -17.05 -11.02
C SER A 135 0.69 -17.16 -11.43
N ASP A 136 0.07 -18.29 -11.11
CA ASP A 136 -1.34 -18.55 -11.39
C ASP A 136 -2.23 -17.54 -10.66
N GLU A 137 -1.89 -17.17 -9.43
CA GLU A 137 -2.64 -16.20 -8.63
C GLU A 137 -2.65 -14.81 -9.28
N MET A 138 -1.50 -14.34 -9.80
CA MET A 138 -1.42 -13.03 -10.45
C MET A 138 -2.03 -13.04 -11.85
N THR A 139 -1.95 -14.18 -12.55
CA THR A 139 -2.64 -14.38 -13.84
C THR A 139 -4.15 -14.33 -13.68
N ALA A 140 -4.70 -15.04 -12.67
CA ALA A 140 -6.11 -14.99 -12.35
C ALA A 140 -6.55 -13.60 -11.89
N ALA A 141 -5.73 -12.89 -11.10
CA ALA A 141 -6.02 -11.52 -10.68
C ALA A 141 -6.14 -10.55 -11.87
N ARG A 142 -5.21 -10.60 -12.83
CA ARG A 142 -5.27 -9.77 -14.05
C ARG A 142 -6.53 -10.07 -14.87
N LEU A 143 -6.83 -11.35 -15.09
CA LEU A 143 -8.06 -11.76 -15.78
C LEU A 143 -9.31 -11.19 -15.10
N LEU A 144 -9.40 -11.28 -13.77
CA LEU A 144 -10.52 -10.74 -13.00
C LEU A 144 -10.62 -9.22 -13.13
N PHE A 145 -9.51 -8.50 -13.02
CA PHE A 145 -9.49 -7.04 -13.17
C PHE A 145 -9.89 -6.60 -14.58
N ASP A 146 -9.36 -7.25 -15.62
CA ASP A 146 -9.71 -6.99 -17.02
C ASP A 146 -11.20 -7.20 -17.27
N MET A 147 -11.76 -8.33 -16.80
CA MET A 147 -13.19 -8.64 -16.93
C MET A 147 -14.09 -7.66 -16.18
N ALA A 148 -13.65 -7.19 -15.00
CA ALA A 148 -14.42 -6.27 -14.16
C ALA A 148 -14.23 -4.79 -14.54
N GLY A 149 -13.31 -4.47 -15.45
CA GLY A 149 -12.97 -3.10 -15.81
C GLY A 149 -12.30 -2.32 -14.67
N VAL A 150 -11.46 -3.00 -13.87
CA VAL A 150 -10.59 -2.36 -12.87
C VAL A 150 -9.24 -2.12 -13.52
N ALA A 151 -8.84 -0.85 -13.68
CA ALA A 151 -7.54 -0.53 -14.24
C ALA A 151 -6.42 -0.96 -13.28
N PHE A 152 -5.31 -1.43 -13.80
CA PHE A 152 -4.11 -1.65 -13.00
C PHE A 152 -2.86 -1.20 -13.74
N ARG A 153 -1.92 -0.59 -13.02
CA ARG A 153 -0.66 -0.13 -13.60
C ARG A 153 0.49 -0.16 -12.61
N LYS A 154 1.68 -0.43 -13.14
CA LYS A 154 2.92 -0.35 -12.38
C LYS A 154 3.23 1.11 -12.05
N PHE A 155 3.63 1.37 -10.81
CA PHE A 155 4.09 2.67 -10.36
C PHE A 155 5.54 2.89 -10.78
N THR A 156 5.80 4.04 -11.40
CA THR A 156 7.15 4.50 -11.75
C THR A 156 7.47 5.72 -10.89
N PRO A 157 8.22 5.54 -9.78
CA PRO A 157 8.47 6.64 -8.86
C PRO A 157 9.47 7.66 -9.45
N LYS A 158 9.26 8.95 -9.18
CA LYS A 158 10.27 9.98 -9.52
C LYS A 158 11.55 9.87 -8.70
N CYS A 159 11.46 9.31 -7.49
CA CYS A 159 12.61 9.05 -6.61
C CYS A 159 12.49 7.66 -5.98
N SER A 160 13.61 6.96 -5.81
CA SER A 160 13.62 5.59 -5.25
C SER A 160 13.54 5.54 -3.73
N LYS A 161 13.73 6.67 -3.04
CA LYS A 161 13.78 6.75 -1.58
C LYS A 161 13.18 8.07 -1.09
N ILE A 162 12.39 7.97 -0.02
CA ILE A 162 11.88 9.09 0.75
C ILE A 162 12.39 8.90 2.19
N VAL A 163 12.85 9.98 2.80
CA VAL A 163 13.35 9.99 4.19
C VAL A 163 12.35 10.75 5.05
N ILE A 164 11.86 10.10 6.11
CA ILE A 164 11.12 10.75 7.18
C ILE A 164 12.11 10.98 8.32
N ASP A 165 12.48 12.24 8.51
CA ASP A 165 13.40 12.68 9.56
C ASP A 165 12.61 13.47 10.61
N PHE A 166 12.47 12.92 11.82
CA PHE A 166 11.73 13.58 12.90
C PHE A 166 12.43 14.84 13.41
N ASP A 167 13.74 14.96 13.23
CA ASP A 167 14.50 16.15 13.64
C ASP A 167 14.42 17.28 12.60
N SER A 168 13.90 17.01 11.40
CA SER A 168 13.87 17.99 10.30
C SER A 168 13.12 19.28 10.65
N ILE A 169 12.18 19.22 11.59
CA ILE A 169 11.39 20.37 12.04
C ILE A 169 12.21 21.35 12.90
N ASN A 170 13.26 20.85 13.57
CA ASN A 170 14.16 21.65 14.40
C ASN A 170 15.28 22.30 13.58
N ASN A 171 15.51 21.80 12.36
CA ASN A 171 16.53 22.31 11.47
C ASN A 171 16.06 23.63 10.84
N MET A 172 16.90 24.67 10.91
CA MET A 172 16.69 25.87 10.11
C MET A 172 16.65 25.47 8.63
N PRO A 173 15.69 25.97 7.82
CA PRO A 173 15.67 25.68 6.40
C PRO A 173 17.04 26.05 5.84
N SER A 174 17.76 25.08 5.28
CA SER A 174 19.02 25.34 4.64
C SER A 174 18.77 26.37 3.55
N GLN A 175 19.24 27.61 3.78
CA GLN A 175 19.48 28.55 2.69
C GLN A 175 20.49 27.82 1.81
N LYS A 176 20.02 27.12 0.77
CA LYS A 176 20.90 26.60 -0.27
C LYS A 176 21.61 27.84 -0.82
N LEU A 177 22.85 28.05 -0.38
CA LEU A 177 23.79 28.99 -0.98
C LEU A 177 23.82 28.63 -2.47
N GLN A 178 23.48 29.63 -3.30
CA GLN A 178 23.58 29.55 -4.75
C GLN A 178 25.01 29.20 -5.19
#